data_AF-A0A7Y8SS20-F1
#
_entry.id   AF-A0A7Y8SS20-F1
#
_cell.length_a   1.000
_cell.length_b   1.000
_cell.length_c   1.000
_cell.angle_alpha   90.00
_cell.angle_beta   90.00
_cell.angle_gamma   90.00
#
_symmetry.space_group_name_H-M   'P 1'
#
loop_
_entity.id
_entity.type
_entity.pdbx_description
1 polymer ?
#
loop_
_entity_poly.entity_id
_entity_poly.type
_entity_poly.pdbx_seq_one_letter_code
_entity_poly.pdbx_strand_id
1 'polypeptide(L)'
;PSLDAVLALQGGLAPDARSRQARRGRRLLDALDRVRAALLNGVAPAALREELRALGRQAETTGDDGLDALMREIDTRAAVELAKLDRAAGV
;
A
#
# COMPACT_ATOMS: atom_id res chain seq x y z
N PRO A 1 7.15 -11.94 35.34
CA PRO A 1 6.86 -10.96 34.26
C PRO A 1 7.52 -9.60 34.59
N SER A 2 8.55 -9.21 33.83
CA SER A 2 9.23 -7.93 34.04
C SER A 2 8.32 -6.76 33.67
N LEU A 3 8.47 -5.64 34.38
CA LEU A 3 7.75 -4.39 34.10
C LEU A 3 8.00 -3.91 32.66
N ASP A 4 9.16 -4.21 32.10
CA ASP A 4 9.51 -3.94 30.70
C ASP A 4 8.59 -4.67 29.70
N ALA A 5 8.13 -5.88 30.02
CA ALA A 5 7.21 -6.63 29.18
C ALA A 5 5.78 -6.06 29.22
N VAL A 6 5.41 -5.35 30.29
CA VAL A 6 4.11 -4.66 30.43
C VAL A 6 4.16 -3.27 29.79
N LEU A 7 5.29 -2.57 29.87
CA LEU A 7 5.51 -1.28 29.20
C LEU A 7 5.59 -1.41 27.68
N ALA A 8 6.18 -2.49 27.16
CA ALA A 8 6.15 -2.81 25.72
C ALA A 8 4.71 -3.02 25.19
N LEU A 9 3.77 -3.36 26.07
CA LEU A 9 2.36 -3.58 25.73
C LEU A 9 1.48 -2.33 25.90
N GLN A 10 1.94 -1.30 26.63
CA GLN A 10 1.14 -0.11 26.97
C GLN A 10 1.55 1.16 26.22
N GLY A 11 2.53 1.11 25.32
CA GLY A 11 3.15 2.29 24.71
C GLY A 11 3.37 2.20 23.20
N GLY A 12 2.29 2.00 22.43
CA GLY A 12 2.22 2.39 21.02
C GLY A 12 2.98 1.50 20.02
N LEU A 13 2.25 0.86 19.12
CA LEU A 13 2.82 0.49 17.82
C LEU A 13 3.46 1.74 17.23
N ALA A 14 4.77 1.65 16.97
CA ALA A 14 5.67 2.79 16.84
C ALA A 14 5.04 3.96 16.07
N PRO A 15 5.13 5.22 16.55
CA PRO A 15 4.60 6.41 15.86
C PRO A 15 4.96 6.51 14.37
N ASP A 16 6.02 5.81 13.96
CA ASP A 16 6.49 5.70 12.61
C ASP A 16 5.63 4.81 11.70
N ALA A 17 5.10 3.67 12.15
CA ALA A 17 4.35 2.73 11.29
C ALA A 17 3.07 3.36 10.72
N ARG A 18 2.26 3.99 11.57
CA ARG A 18 1.04 4.73 11.15
C ARG A 18 1.37 5.77 10.09
N SER A 19 2.44 6.54 10.31
CA SER A 19 2.89 7.60 9.42
C SER A 19 3.43 7.07 8.09
N ARG A 20 4.22 5.99 8.12
CA ARG A 20 4.74 5.29 6.93
C ARG A 20 3.63 4.68 6.10
N GLN A 21 2.68 3.97 6.72
CA GLN A 21 1.57 3.36 6.01
C GLN A 21 0.63 4.42 5.41
N ALA A 22 0.35 5.52 6.12
CA ALA A 22 -0.40 6.63 5.53
C ALA A 22 0.30 7.23 4.30
N ARG A 23 1.63 7.45 4.37
CA ARG A 23 2.43 7.90 3.21
C ARG A 23 2.43 6.88 2.08
N ARG A 24 2.55 5.60 2.39
CA ARG A 24 2.49 4.49 1.42
C ARG A 24 1.14 4.46 0.72
N GLY A 25 0.04 4.56 1.47
CA GLY A 25 -1.32 4.64 0.93
C GLY A 25 -1.49 5.82 -0.02
N ARG A 26 -0.97 7.01 0.32
CA ARG A 26 -0.96 8.15 -0.61
C ARG A 26 -0.21 7.82 -1.90
N ARG A 27 0.99 7.26 -1.82
CA ARG A 27 1.79 6.86 -2.99
C ARG A 27 1.08 5.81 -3.85
N LEU A 28 0.39 4.85 -3.24
CA LEU A 28 -0.43 3.88 -3.95
C LEU A 28 -1.54 4.55 -4.74
N LEU A 29 -2.29 5.47 -4.11
CA LEU A 29 -3.34 6.23 -4.78
C LEU A 29 -2.78 7.08 -5.94
N ASP A 30 -1.66 7.78 -5.73
CA ASP A 30 -1.02 8.57 -6.78
C ASP A 30 -0.50 7.70 -7.94
N ALA A 31 -0.01 6.49 -7.66
CA ALA A 31 0.39 5.52 -8.67
C ALA A 31 -0.82 4.98 -9.45
N LEU A 32 -1.93 4.69 -8.77
CA LEU A 32 -3.19 4.26 -9.39
C LEU A 32 -3.77 5.34 -10.33
N ASP A 33 -3.71 6.60 -9.95
CA ASP A 33 -4.15 7.71 -10.81
C ASP A 33 -3.27 7.85 -12.05
N ARG A 34 -1.96 7.68 -11.92
CA ARG A 34 -1.02 7.65 -13.06
C ARG A 34 -1.28 6.44 -13.98
N VAL A 35 -1.59 5.28 -13.43
CA VAL A 35 -1.98 4.09 -14.19
C VAL A 35 -3.24 4.37 -15.00
N ARG A 36 -4.27 4.94 -14.36
CA ARG A 36 -5.51 5.32 -15.03
C ARG A 36 -5.24 6.28 -16.19
N ALA A 37 -4.44 7.32 -15.96
CA ALA A 37 -4.09 8.27 -17.00
C ALA A 37 -3.32 7.61 -18.16
N ALA A 38 -2.36 6.73 -17.87
CA ALA A 38 -1.61 6.01 -18.90
C ALA A 38 -2.51 5.10 -19.75
N LEU A 39 -3.41 4.36 -19.11
CA LEU A 39 -4.37 3.48 -19.79
C LEU A 39 -5.34 4.25 -20.70
N LEU A 40 -5.80 5.43 -20.26
CA LEU A 40 -6.62 6.31 -21.10
C LEU A 40 -5.87 6.80 -22.36
N ASN A 41 -4.54 6.87 -22.29
CA ASN A 41 -3.68 7.17 -23.43
C ASN A 41 -3.23 5.92 -24.21
N GLY A 42 -3.76 4.74 -23.86
CA GLY A 42 -3.43 3.47 -24.53
C GLY A 42 -2.08 2.87 -24.15
N VAL A 43 -1.47 3.31 -23.04
CA VAL A 43 -0.15 2.85 -22.58
C VAL A 43 -0.27 2.07 -21.27
N ALA A 44 0.44 0.94 -21.16
CA ALA A 44 0.59 0.17 -19.92
C ALA A 44 2.06 0.25 -19.42
N PRO A 45 2.43 1.22 -18.57
CA PRO A 45 3.83 1.46 -18.24
C PRO A 45 4.40 0.39 -17.29
N ALA A 46 5.49 -0.27 -17.69
CA ALA A 46 6.18 -1.24 -16.85
C ALA A 46 6.68 -0.64 -15.53
N ALA A 47 7.17 0.61 -15.56
CA ALA A 47 7.63 1.30 -14.35
C ALA A 47 6.53 1.49 -13.29
N LEU A 48 5.30 1.82 -13.71
CA LEU A 48 4.17 1.96 -12.78
C LEU A 48 3.74 0.61 -12.19
N ARG A 49 3.81 -0.47 -12.98
CA ARG A 49 3.58 -1.84 -12.47
C ARG A 49 4.59 -2.21 -11.39
N GLU A 50 5.87 -1.97 -11.64
CA GLU A 50 6.93 -2.25 -10.66
C GLU A 50 6.79 -1.38 -9.41
N GLU A 51 6.39 -0.12 -9.56
CA GLU A 51 6.11 0.78 -8.44
C GLU A 51 4.96 0.24 -7.56
N LEU A 52 3.83 -0.15 -8.17
CA LEU A 52 2.70 -0.75 -7.44
C LEU A 52 3.11 -2.05 -6.72
N ARG A 53 3.89 -2.92 -7.38
CA ARG A 53 4.43 -4.14 -6.75
C ARG A 53 5.32 -3.83 -5.55
N ALA A 54 6.22 -2.85 -5.69
CA ALA A 54 7.12 -2.44 -4.62
C ALA A 54 6.36 -1.87 -3.43
N LEU A 55 5.39 -0.98 -3.66
CA LEU A 55 4.53 -0.45 -2.62
C LEU A 55 3.70 -1.56 -1.96
N GLY A 56 3.15 -2.50 -2.74
CA GLY A 56 2.42 -3.67 -2.22
C GLY A 56 3.20 -4.47 -1.16
N ARG A 57 4.51 -4.66 -1.36
CA ARG A 57 5.38 -5.39 -0.43
C ARG A 57 5.70 -4.65 0.87
N GLN A 58 5.38 -3.36 0.97
CA GLN A 58 5.66 -2.51 2.13
C GLN A 58 4.50 -2.44 3.13
N ALA A 59 3.45 -3.25 2.95
CA ALA A 59 2.33 -3.29 3.87
C ALA A 59 2.78 -3.73 5.27
N GLU A 60 2.36 -3.00 6.29
CA GLU A 60 2.63 -3.32 7.69
C GLU A 60 1.42 -2.94 8.57
N THR A 61 1.26 -3.61 9.71
CA THR A 61 0.18 -3.31 10.68
C THR A 61 0.55 -2.06 11.48
N THR A 62 -0.40 -1.12 11.62
CA THR A 62 -0.14 0.16 12.31
C THR A 62 -0.64 0.18 13.74
N GLY A 63 -1.56 -0.72 14.10
CA GLY A 63 -2.21 -0.71 15.41
C GLY A 63 -3.44 0.16 15.50
N ASP A 64 -3.78 0.83 14.41
CA ASP A 64 -5.03 1.55 14.23
C ASP A 64 -5.88 0.71 13.27
N ASP A 65 -6.88 0.01 13.82
CA ASP A 65 -7.75 -0.90 13.06
C ASP A 65 -8.45 -0.20 11.89
N GLY A 66 -8.81 1.08 12.06
CA GLY A 66 -9.46 1.87 11.03
C GLY A 66 -8.52 2.19 9.87
N LEU A 67 -7.29 2.61 10.19
CA LEU A 67 -6.26 2.84 9.18
C LEU A 67 -5.88 1.54 8.47
N ASP A 68 -5.69 0.46 9.22
CA ASP A 68 -5.30 -0.84 8.67
C ASP A 68 -6.41 -1.40 7.76
N ALA A 69 -7.68 -1.20 8.11
CA ALA A 69 -8.81 -1.55 7.25
C ALA A 69 -8.81 -0.75 5.94
N LEU A 70 -8.61 0.56 6.01
CA LEU A 70 -8.53 1.41 4.83
C LEU A 70 -7.32 1.04 3.94
N MET A 71 -6.16 0.77 4.53
CA MET A 71 -4.98 0.35 3.77
C MET A 71 -5.22 -0.98 3.04
N ARG A 72 -5.88 -1.96 3.69
CA ARG A 72 -6.27 -3.21 3.03
C ARG A 72 -7.18 -3.00 1.83
N GLU A 73 -8.12 -2.06 1.89
CA GLU A 73 -8.98 -1.72 0.74
C GLU A 73 -8.15 -1.14 -0.42
N ILE A 74 -7.25 -0.20 -0.13
CA ILE A 74 -6.35 0.38 -1.12
C ILE A 74 -5.45 -0.69 -1.75
N ASP A 75 -4.89 -1.58 -0.93
CA ASP A 75 -4.04 -2.68 -1.38
C ASP A 75 -4.80 -3.66 -2.28
N THR A 76 -6.06 -3.97 -1.94
CA THR A 76 -6.92 -4.82 -2.76
C THR A 76 -7.17 -4.17 -4.13
N ARG A 77 -7.46 -2.87 -4.17
CA ARG A 77 -7.62 -2.14 -5.44
C ARG A 77 -6.31 -2.14 -6.24
N ALA A 78 -5.18 -1.90 -5.59
CA ALA A 78 -3.86 -1.92 -6.24
C ALA A 78 -3.53 -3.28 -6.86
N ALA A 79 -3.84 -4.38 -6.17
CA ALA A 79 -3.66 -5.73 -6.69
C ALA A 79 -4.53 -6.00 -7.92
N VAL A 80 -5.80 -5.55 -7.90
CA VAL A 80 -6.71 -5.68 -9.05
C VAL A 80 -6.21 -4.87 -10.25
N GLU A 81 -5.79 -3.62 -10.05
CA GLU A 81 -5.28 -2.80 -11.16
C GLU A 81 -3.96 -3.33 -11.72
N LEU A 82 -3.08 -3.85 -10.87
CA LEU A 82 -1.88 -4.54 -11.32
C LEU A 82 -2.21 -5.76 -12.19
N ALA A 83 -3.18 -6.59 -11.76
CA ALA A 83 -3.62 -7.76 -12.54
C ALA A 83 -4.22 -7.36 -13.90
N LYS A 84 -5.00 -6.28 -13.95
CA LYS A 84 -5.53 -5.74 -15.22
C LYS A 84 -4.40 -5.27 -16.13
N LEU A 85 -3.39 -4.59 -15.58
CA LEU A 85 -2.21 -4.15 -16.34
C LEU A 85 -1.38 -5.31 -16.87
N ASP A 86 -1.18 -6.37 -16.08
CA ASP A 86 -0.47 -7.57 -16.52
C ASP A 86 -1.22 -8.25 -17.67
N ARG A 87 -2.55 -8.39 -17.55
CA ARG A 87 -3.39 -8.88 -18.66
C ARG A 87 -3.30 -8.02 -19.92
N ALA A 88 -3.30 -6.69 -19.79
CA ALA A 88 -3.17 -5.77 -20.92
C ALA A 88 -1.78 -5.85 -21.57
N ALA A 89 -0.74 -6.11 -20.77
CA ALA A 89 0.63 -6.30 -21.25
C ALA A 89 0.90 -7.72 -21.79
N GLY A 90 -0.05 -8.65 -21.65
CA GLY A 90 0.10 -10.04 -22.07
C GLY A 90 1.06 -10.86 -21.19
N VAL A 91 1.20 -10.49 -19.91
CA VAL A 91 2.08 -11.15 -18.92
C VAL A 91 1.24 -11.83 -17.84
#